data_AF-A0A820QR83-F1
#
_entry.id   AF-A0A820QR83-F1
#
_cell.length_a   1.000
_cell.length_b   1.000
_cell.length_c   1.000
_cell.angle_alpha   90.00
_cell.angle_beta   90.00
_cell.angle_gamma   90.00
#
_symmetry.space_group_name_H-M   'P 1'
#
loop_
_entity.id
_entity.type
_entity.pdbx_description
1 polymer ?
#
loop_
_entity_poly.entity_id
_entity_poly.type
_entity_poly.pdbx_seq_one_letter_code
_entity_poly.pdbx_strand_id
1 'polypeptide(L)'
;WGTRALEVMDLIFKVDSPVCVFTEVEKLWNSFKAPHFTSFYQKSTNHSGGVIITIGKHLRATRIDTDIENTVIVDIHDLSE
;
A
#
# COMPACT_ATOMS: atom_id res chain seq x y z
N TRP A 1 -18.98 -1.44 -5.31
CA TRP A 1 -17.71 -1.92 -5.91
C TRP A 1 -17.60 -1.25 -7.26
N GLY A 2 -17.27 0.04 -7.26
CA GLY A 2 -17.38 0.89 -8.46
C GLY A 2 -16.01 1.09 -9.09
N THR A 3 -15.92 0.82 -10.40
CA THR A 3 -14.94 1.28 -11.42
C THR A 3 -13.57 1.79 -10.96
N ARG A 4 -13.49 2.77 -10.06
CA ARG A 4 -12.23 3.33 -9.54
C ARG A 4 -11.28 2.30 -8.92
N ALA A 5 -11.80 1.30 -8.20
CA ALA A 5 -10.95 0.25 -7.63
C ALA A 5 -10.27 -0.61 -8.71
N LEU A 6 -10.91 -0.80 -9.86
CA LEU A 6 -10.36 -1.51 -11.01
C LEU A 6 -9.34 -0.65 -11.76
N GLU A 7 -9.62 0.64 -11.95
CA GLU A 7 -8.71 1.58 -12.62
C GLU A 7 -7.36 1.72 -11.91
N VAL A 8 -7.36 1.74 -10.58
CA VAL A 8 -6.12 1.79 -9.80
C VAL A 8 -5.38 0.45 -9.84
N MET A 9 -6.09 -0.67 -9.97
CA MET A 9 -5.44 -1.97 -10.15
C MET A 9 -4.74 -2.05 -11.51
N ASP A 10 -5.41 -1.61 -12.57
CA ASP A 10 -4.82 -1.45 -13.89
C ASP A 10 -3.62 -0.50 -13.86
N LEU A 11 -3.67 0.56 -13.05
CA LEU A 11 -2.53 1.44 -12.85
C LEU A 11 -1.36 0.67 -12.23
N ILE A 12 -1.56 -0.04 -11.10
CA ILE A 12 -0.51 -0.83 -10.43
C ILE A 12 0.17 -1.80 -11.41
N PHE A 13 -0.61 -2.52 -12.22
CA PHE A 13 -0.06 -3.48 -13.19
C PHE A 13 0.63 -2.82 -14.39
N LYS A 14 0.34 -1.54 -14.68
CA LYS A 14 0.98 -0.79 -15.77
C LYS A 14 2.27 -0.09 -15.37
N VAL A 15 2.49 0.22 -14.10
CA VAL A 15 3.64 1.09 -13.72
C VAL A 15 4.99 0.36 -13.68
N ASP A 16 5.05 -0.97 -13.85
CA ASP A 16 6.26 -1.79 -13.60
C ASP A 16 6.98 -1.46 -12.26
N SER A 17 6.30 -0.75 -11.36
CA SER A 17 6.92 -0.17 -10.18
C SER A 17 6.88 -1.22 -9.06
N PRO A 18 8.03 -1.51 -8.43
CA PRO A 18 8.08 -2.47 -7.33
C PRO A 18 7.43 -1.91 -6.05
N VAL A 19 7.22 -0.59 -5.98
CA VAL A 19 6.58 0.11 -4.85
C VAL A 19 5.56 1.11 -5.37
N CYS A 20 4.35 1.09 -4.79
CA CYS A 20 3.27 2.02 -5.09
C CYS A 20 2.69 2.59 -3.80
N VAL A 21 2.49 3.91 -3.76
CA VAL A 21 1.90 4.61 -2.61
C VAL A 21 0.61 5.28 -3.04
N PHE A 22 -0.48 4.97 -2.34
CA PHE A 22 -1.79 5.58 -2.57
C PHE A 22 -2.26 6.31 -1.31
N THR A 23 -2.63 7.57 -1.47
CA THR A 23 -3.14 8.45 -0.41
C THR A 23 -4.65 8.58 -0.50
N GLU A 24 -5.27 9.05 0.58
CA GLU A 24 -6.72 9.31 0.67
C GLU A 24 -7.60 8.06 0.40
N VAL A 25 -7.06 6.86 0.65
CA VAL A 25 -7.79 5.61 0.43
C VAL A 25 -8.76 5.32 1.58
N GLU A 26 -10.02 5.06 1.25
CA GLU A 26 -11.03 4.69 2.24
C GLU A 26 -10.79 3.28 2.81
N LYS A 27 -11.37 2.99 3.98
CA LYS A 27 -11.21 1.71 4.70
C LYS A 27 -11.46 0.45 3.87
N LEU A 28 -12.30 0.51 2.83
CA LEU A 28 -12.59 -0.62 1.95
C LEU A 28 -11.34 -1.13 1.20
N TRP A 29 -10.35 -0.27 1.01
CA TRP A 29 -9.07 -0.65 0.41
C TRP A 29 -8.26 -1.63 1.27
N ASN A 30 -8.49 -1.67 2.59
CA ASN A 30 -7.85 -2.67 3.47
C ASN A 30 -8.33 -4.10 3.18
N SER A 31 -9.49 -4.27 2.52
CA SER A 31 -10.01 -5.59 2.14
C SER A 31 -9.46 -6.08 0.79
N PHE A 32 -8.82 -5.20 0.04
CA PHE A 32 -8.34 -5.48 -1.29
C PHE A 32 -7.00 -6.21 -1.25
N LYS A 33 -6.94 -7.40 -1.85
CA LYS A 33 -5.71 -8.20 -1.96
C LYS A 33 -5.21 -8.16 -3.40
N ALA A 34 -4.07 -7.51 -3.62
CA ALA A 34 -3.34 -7.60 -4.87
C ALA A 34 -2.43 -8.85 -4.84
N PRO A 35 -2.62 -9.88 -5.70
CA PRO A 35 -1.94 -11.16 -5.57
C PRO A 35 -0.42 -11.10 -5.57
N HIS A 36 0.16 -10.17 -6.32
CA HIS A 36 1.61 -10.01 -6.51
C HIS A 36 2.25 -8.97 -5.57
N PHE A 37 1.46 -8.39 -4.67
CA PHE A 37 1.92 -7.35 -3.78
C PHE A 37 1.58 -7.67 -2.32
N THR A 38 2.41 -7.17 -1.42
CA THR A 38 2.12 -7.04 0.00
C THR A 38 1.68 -5.60 0.24
N SER A 39 0.56 -5.42 0.94
CA SER A 39 -0.03 -4.10 1.16
C SER A 39 -0.07 -3.76 2.65
N PHE A 40 0.30 -2.54 2.98
CA PHE A 40 0.33 -1.98 4.33
C PHE A 40 -0.62 -0.78 4.38
N TYR A 41 -1.69 -0.90 5.17
CA TYR A 41 -2.68 0.16 5.33
C TYR A 41 -2.51 0.89 6.67
N GLN A 42 -2.67 2.21 6.62
CA GLN A 42 -2.76 3.06 7.80
C GLN A 42 -3.88 4.06 7.62
N LYS A 43 -4.81 4.02 8.57
CA LYS A 43 -5.91 4.97 8.62
C LYS A 43 -5.39 6.34 9.10
N SER A 44 -5.87 7.42 8.48
CA SER A 44 -5.65 8.77 8.99
C SER A 44 -6.47 9.02 10.26
N THR A 45 -5.93 9.84 11.17
CA THR A 45 -6.64 10.33 12.35
C THR A 45 -7.61 11.46 12.02
N ASN A 46 -7.39 12.20 10.93
CA ASN A 46 -8.07 13.49 10.67
C ASN A 46 -9.18 13.39 9.60
N HIS A 47 -9.20 12.34 8.78
CA HIS A 47 -10.19 12.18 7.71
C HIS A 47 -10.64 10.71 7.56
N SER A 48 -11.69 10.47 6.78
CA SER A 48 -12.20 9.12 6.46
C SER A 48 -11.24 8.27 5.62
N GLY A 49 -10.18 8.87 5.08
CA GLY A 49 -9.16 8.22 4.27
C GLY A 49 -7.97 7.66 5.07
N GLY A 50 -6.97 7.20 4.33
CA GLY A 50 -5.71 6.66 4.85
C GLY A 50 -4.67 6.55 3.75
N VAL A 51 -3.56 5.90 4.07
CA VAL A 51 -2.50 5.57 3.12
C VAL A 51 -2.43 4.05 2.97
N ILE A 52 -2.22 3.58 1.75
CA ILE A 52 -1.84 2.21 1.48
C ILE A 52 -0.53 2.21 0.70
N ILE A 53 0.45 1.47 1.23
CA ILE A 53 1.73 1.21 0.58
C ILE A 53 1.67 -0.22 0.07
N THR A 54 1.91 -0.40 -1.22
CA THR A 54 1.89 -1.69 -1.91
C THR A 54 3.29 -1.97 -2.43
N ILE A 55 3.83 -3.13 -2.08
CA ILE A 55 5.20 -3.53 -2.40
C ILE A 55 5.16 -4.89 -3.09
N GLY A 56 5.82 -5.02 -4.24
CA GLY A 56 5.87 -6.27 -4.99
C GLY A 56 6.46 -7.38 -4.13
N LYS A 57 5.84 -8.56 -4.12
CA LYS A 57 6.29 -9.72 -3.31
C LYS A 57 7.67 -10.26 -3.67
N HIS A 58 8.20 -9.85 -4.82
CA HIS A 58 9.60 -10.11 -5.19
C HIS A 58 10.57 -9.35 -4.27
N LEU A 59 10.11 -8.27 -3.63
CA LEU A 59 10.81 -7.60 -2.53
C LEU A 59 10.32 -8.12 -1.19
N ARG A 60 11.26 -8.32 -0.26
CA ARG A 60 10.93 -8.64 1.13
C ARG A 60 10.68 -7.34 1.87
N ALA A 61 9.48 -7.19 2.43
CA ALA A 61 9.12 -6.01 3.17
C ALA A 61 8.42 -6.35 4.48
N THR A 62 8.76 -5.61 5.53
CA THR A 62 8.13 -5.74 6.85
C THR A 62 7.65 -4.39 7.35
N ARG A 63 6.51 -4.37 8.04
CA ARG A 63 6.05 -3.16 8.73
C ARG A 63 6.77 -3.05 10.06
N ILE A 64 7.33 -1.87 10.33
CA ILE A 64 7.85 -1.53 11.65
C ILE A 64 6.72 -0.85 12.42
N ASP A 65 6.40 -1.40 13.59
CA ASP A 65 5.45 -0.77 14.50
C ASP A 65 6.04 0.50 15.09
N THR A 66 5.23 1.56 15.13
CA THR A 66 5.64 2.88 15.61
C THR A 66 4.47 3.55 16.32
N ASP A 67 4.80 4.26 17.39
CA ASP A 67 3.83 5.04 18.17
C ASP A 67 3.55 6.42 17.55
N ILE A 68 4.21 6.74 16.43
CA ILE A 68 3.99 8.00 15.71
C ILE A 68 2.65 7.91 14.97
N GLU A 69 1.70 8.73 15.38
CA GLU A 69 0.40 8.82 14.70
C GLU A 69 0.54 9.15 13.21
N ASN A 70 -0.40 8.65 12.40
CA ASN A 70 -0.45 8.86 10.96
C ASN A 70 0.79 8.41 10.17
N THR A 71 1.64 7.57 10.76
CA THR A 71 2.89 7.15 10.15
C THR A 71 2.87 5.67 9.78
N VAL A 72 3.44 5.34 8.61
CA VAL A 72 3.74 3.96 8.21
C VAL A 72 5.22 3.89 7.91
N ILE A 73 5.90 2.98 8.60
CA ILE A 73 7.29 2.65 8.33
C ILE A 73 7.30 1.24 7.75
N VAL A 74 7.84 1.11 6.56
CA VAL A 74 8.05 -0.17 5.90
C VAL A 74 9.53 -0.33 5.62
N ASP A 75 10.12 -1.37 6.18
CA ASP A 75 11.48 -1.77 5.87
C ASP A 75 11.46 -2.69 4.65
N ILE A 76 12.35 -2.43 3.69
CA ILE A 76 12.52 -3.22 2.47
C ILE A 76 13.91 -3.82 2.52
N HIS A 77 13.94 -5.15 2.62
CA HIS A 77 15.14 -5.92 2.92
C HIS A 77 15.65 -6.59 1.65
N ASP A 78 16.91 -7.02 1.71
CA ASP A 78 17.55 -7.83 0.68
C ASP A 78 17.55 -7.17 -0.72
N LEU A 79 17.59 -5.83 -0.77
CA LEU A 79 17.82 -5.08 -2.00
C LEU A 79 19.26 -5.32 -2.44
N SER A 80 19.45 -6.11 -3.49
CA SER A 80 20.73 -6.17 -4.21
C SER A 80 20.92 -4.89 -5.02
N GLU A 81 22.13 -4.33 -5.00
CA GLU A 81 22.54 -3.24 -5.90
C GLU A 81 22.35 -3.59 -7.39
#